data_AF-A0A1Q7PGG8-F1
#
_entry.id   AF-A0A1Q7PGG8-F1
#
_cell.length_a   1.000
_cell.length_b   1.000
_cell.length_c   1.000
_cell.angle_alpha   90.00
_cell.angle_beta   90.00
_cell.angle_gamma   90.00
#
_symmetry.space_group_name_H-M   'P 1'
#
loop_
_entity.id
_entity.type
_entity.pdbx_description
1 polymer ?
#
loop_
_entity_poly.entity_id
_entity_poly.type
_entity_poly.pdbx_seq_one_letter_code
_entity_poly.pdbx_strand_id
1 'polypeptide(L)'
;MSEANVDGRLAALESRLGRLEQLLAAINDKLDGAAPNLDETRRGIQAWVTEYVSLRLQQLVPETCGHPEREAETIIAEGPVLPGTRIRCTEEVIHRLGRIPIPFVRQMVTQKVAETARAESVGLVDVPFFERAATF
;
A
#
# COMPACT_ATOMS: atom_id res chain seq x y z
N MET A 1 58.85 -3.72 42.05
CA MET A 1 58.33 -2.74 41.06
C MET A 1 58.37 -1.38 41.73
N SER A 2 58.98 -0.38 41.11
CA SER A 2 59.03 1.00 41.63
C SER A 2 57.74 1.75 41.29
N GLU A 3 57.35 2.70 42.14
CA GLU A 3 56.22 3.63 41.93
C GLU A 3 56.26 4.26 40.53
N ALA A 4 57.44 4.74 40.10
CA ALA A 4 57.65 5.32 38.79
C ALA A 4 57.30 4.39 37.60
N ASN A 5 57.42 3.07 37.77
CA ASN A 5 57.01 2.10 36.75
C ASN A 5 55.48 1.94 36.72
N VAL A 6 54.84 1.97 37.88
CA VAL A 6 53.37 1.89 37.99
C VAL A 6 52.74 3.13 37.37
N ASP A 7 53.23 4.33 37.69
CA ASP A 7 52.73 5.60 37.12
C ASP A 7 52.89 5.66 35.61
N GLY A 8 54.03 5.23 35.07
CA GLY A 8 54.27 5.17 33.63
C GLY A 8 53.30 4.21 32.91
N ARG A 9 52.98 3.07 33.53
CA ARG A 9 51.99 2.12 32.99
C ARG A 9 50.57 2.68 33.07
N LEU A 10 50.24 3.43 34.12
CA LEU A 10 48.93 4.03 34.33
C LEU A 10 48.68 5.15 33.30
N ALA A 11 49.66 6.04 33.11
CA ALA A 11 49.60 7.08 32.07
C ALA A 11 49.49 6.49 30.65
N ALA A 12 50.19 5.39 30.37
CA ALA A 12 50.08 4.71 29.08
C ALA A 12 48.69 4.08 28.86
N LEU A 13 48.06 3.58 29.93
CA LEU A 13 46.69 3.05 29.89
C LEU A 13 45.67 4.16 29.70
N GLU A 14 45.79 5.27 30.43
CA GLU A 14 44.92 6.46 30.27
C GLU A 14 44.99 7.02 28.86
N SER A 15 46.19 7.13 28.28
CA SER A 15 46.37 7.56 26.89
C SER A 15 45.66 6.63 25.89
N ARG A 16 45.75 5.31 26.11
CA ARG A 16 45.07 4.32 25.26
C ARG A 16 43.55 4.40 25.41
N LEU A 17 43.06 4.59 26.63
CA LEU A 17 41.63 4.79 26.93
C LEU A 17 41.09 6.04 26.23
N GLY A 18 41.75 7.18 26.37
CA GLY A 18 41.34 8.42 25.71
C GLY A 18 41.32 8.29 24.18
N ARG A 19 42.26 7.53 23.59
CA ARG A 19 42.25 7.25 22.15
C ARG A 19 41.07 6.35 21.75
N LEU A 20 40.70 5.36 22.56
CA LEU A 20 39.54 4.50 22.30
C LEU A 20 38.24 5.28 22.41
N GLU A 21 38.11 6.17 23.39
CA GLU A 21 36.96 7.06 23.52
C GLU A 21 36.79 7.97 22.30
N GLN A 22 37.87 8.56 21.79
CA GLN A 22 37.84 9.37 20.57
C GLN A 22 37.42 8.56 19.34
N LEU A 23 37.90 7.31 19.21
CA LEU A 23 37.50 6.43 18.11
C LEU A 23 36.03 6.02 18.20
N LEU A 24 35.54 5.73 19.41
CA LEU A 24 34.13 5.42 19.65
C LEU A 24 33.23 6.60 19.32
N ALA A 25 33.59 7.82 19.74
CA ALA A 25 32.86 9.04 19.38
C ALA A 25 32.80 9.22 17.85
N ALA A 26 33.95 9.08 17.16
CA ALA A 26 34.00 9.19 15.71
C ALA A 26 33.20 8.10 14.97
N ILE A 27 33.09 6.89 15.53
CA ILE A 27 32.23 5.83 14.99
C ILE A 27 30.76 6.17 15.22
N ASN A 28 30.40 6.65 16.41
CA ASN A 28 29.03 7.04 16.73
C ASN A 28 28.54 8.16 15.81
N ASP A 29 29.33 9.21 15.62
CA ASP A 29 29.01 10.32 14.71
C ASP A 29 28.81 9.84 13.27
N LYS A 30 29.63 8.87 12.83
CA LYS A 30 29.48 8.26 11.49
C LYS A 30 28.23 7.40 11.38
N LEU A 31 27.84 6.70 12.44
CA LEU A 31 26.62 5.88 12.45
C LEU A 31 25.36 6.76 12.45
N ASP A 32 25.37 7.85 13.20
CA ASP A 32 24.29 8.84 13.22
C ASP A 32 24.13 9.54 11.86
N GLY A 33 25.24 9.83 11.16
CA GLY A 33 25.22 10.41 9.82
C GLY A 33 24.96 9.41 8.67
N ALA A 34 25.17 8.11 8.88
CA ALA A 34 25.08 7.09 7.83
C ALA A 34 23.73 6.38 7.78
N ALA A 35 22.82 6.60 8.74
CA ALA A 35 21.46 6.09 8.63
C ALA A 35 20.73 6.89 7.53
N PRO A 36 20.45 6.32 6.34
CA PRO A 36 19.58 6.99 5.40
C PRO A 36 18.26 7.24 6.11
N ASN A 37 17.78 8.49 6.08
CA ASN A 37 16.50 8.84 6.66
C ASN A 37 15.42 8.01 5.95
N LEU A 38 15.04 6.90 6.57
CA LEU A 38 14.15 5.89 5.98
C LEU A 38 12.82 6.53 5.61
N ASP A 39 12.37 7.53 6.36
CA ASP A 39 11.16 8.30 6.04
C ASP A 39 11.33 9.18 4.81
N GLU A 40 12.51 9.75 4.60
CA GLU A 40 12.80 10.55 3.40
C GLU A 40 12.89 9.66 2.16
N THR A 41 13.54 8.49 2.28
CA THR A 41 13.59 7.50 1.21
C THR A 41 12.19 6.96 0.89
N ARG A 42 11.38 6.67 1.92
CA ARG A 42 9.98 6.26 1.77
C ARG A 42 9.15 7.32 1.07
N ARG A 43 9.28 8.59 1.44
CA ARG A 43 8.59 9.72 0.78
C ARG A 43 9.02 9.84 -0.69
N GLY A 44 10.31 9.71 -0.98
CA GLY A 44 10.83 9.72 -2.35
C GLY A 44 10.24 8.62 -3.22
N ILE A 45 10.20 7.39 -2.69
CA ILE A 45 9.60 6.23 -3.39
C ILE A 45 8.11 6.47 -3.62
N GLN A 46 7.37 6.96 -2.62
CA GLN A 46 5.94 7.23 -2.76
C GLN A 46 5.65 8.29 -3.83
N ALA A 47 6.42 9.37 -3.86
CA ALA A 47 6.29 10.41 -4.88
C ALA A 47 6.53 9.84 -6.29
N TRP A 48 7.62 9.07 -6.45
CA TRP A 48 7.98 8.45 -7.72
C TRP A 48 6.92 7.46 -8.22
N VAL A 49 6.40 6.58 -7.35
CA VAL A 49 5.32 5.65 -7.71
C VAL A 49 4.06 6.40 -8.12
N THR A 50 3.73 7.48 -7.41
CA THR A 50 2.55 8.30 -7.72
C THR A 50 2.67 8.93 -9.11
N GLU A 51 3.83 9.48 -9.44
CA GLU A 51 4.11 10.05 -10.75
C GLU A 51 4.02 8.99 -11.86
N TYR A 52 4.67 7.84 -11.67
CA TYR A 52 4.68 6.74 -12.64
C TYR A 52 3.28 6.19 -12.91
N VAL A 53 2.49 5.97 -11.87
CA VAL A 53 1.11 5.46 -12.00
C VAL A 53 0.22 6.51 -12.66
N SER A 54 0.36 7.80 -12.31
CA SER A 54 -0.40 8.88 -12.94
C SER A 54 -0.14 8.95 -14.45
N LEU A 55 1.13 8.86 -14.86
CA LEU A 55 1.52 8.82 -16.26
C LEU A 55 0.94 7.60 -16.99
N ARG A 56 0.96 6.42 -16.35
CA ARG A 56 0.40 5.21 -16.96
C ARG A 56 -1.12 5.21 -17.03
N LEU A 57 -1.81 5.79 -16.06
CA LEU A 57 -3.26 5.95 -16.09
C LEU A 57 -3.69 6.88 -17.25
N GLN A 58 -2.96 7.97 -17.48
CA GLN A 58 -3.22 8.85 -18.63
C GLN A 58 -3.07 8.11 -19.98
N GLN A 59 -2.16 7.14 -20.07
CA GLN A 59 -1.95 6.33 -21.27
C GLN A 59 -2.97 5.19 -21.43
N LEU A 60 -3.65 4.80 -20.35
CA LEU A 60 -4.64 3.71 -20.34
C LEU A 60 -6.07 4.18 -20.60
N VAL A 61 -6.32 5.50 -20.67
CA VAL A 61 -7.62 6.07 -21.02
C VAL A 61 -7.59 6.46 -22.50
N PRO A 62 -8.28 5.73 -23.39
CA PRO A 62 -8.60 6.24 -24.71
C PRO A 62 -9.45 7.51 -24.57
N GLU A 63 -9.23 8.51 -25.42
CA GLU A 63 -10.10 9.70 -25.61
C GLU A 63 -11.58 9.35 -25.87
N THR A 64 -11.91 8.06 -26.03
CA THR A 64 -13.23 7.49 -26.27
C THR A 64 -13.86 6.77 -25.07
N CYS A 65 -13.31 6.90 -23.85
CA CYS A 65 -14.04 6.55 -22.64
C CYS A 65 -15.19 7.53 -22.41
N GLY A 66 -16.24 7.43 -23.22
CA GLY A 66 -17.53 8.06 -22.97
C GLY A 66 -18.08 7.51 -21.67
N HIS A 67 -17.96 8.26 -20.59
CA HIS A 67 -18.82 8.05 -19.44
C HIS A 67 -20.24 8.37 -19.92
N PRO A 68 -21.17 7.40 -19.95
CA PRO A 68 -22.55 7.75 -20.20
C PRO A 68 -22.94 8.77 -19.12
N GLU A 69 -23.49 9.91 -19.55
CA GLU A 69 -24.04 10.87 -18.63
C GLU A 69 -25.00 10.12 -17.70
N ARG A 70 -24.83 10.37 -16.41
CA ARG A 70 -25.58 9.68 -15.37
C ARG A 70 -27.02 10.15 -15.48
N GLU A 71 -27.80 9.47 -16.33
CA GLU A 71 -29.23 9.72 -16.49
C GLU A 71 -29.88 9.59 -15.12
N ALA A 72 -30.31 10.74 -14.62
CA ALA A 72 -31.19 10.82 -13.49
C ALA A 72 -32.50 10.09 -13.85
N GLU A 73 -32.95 9.29 -12.89
CA GLU A 73 -34.32 8.80 -12.74
C GLU A 73 -34.78 7.71 -13.71
N THR A 74 -34.87 6.48 -13.19
CA THR A 74 -36.14 5.73 -13.20
C THR A 74 -36.16 4.66 -12.11
N ILE A 75 -36.81 5.02 -11.00
CA ILE A 75 -37.87 4.25 -10.32
C ILE A 75 -37.50 2.84 -9.81
N ILE A 76 -37.23 2.79 -8.50
CA ILE A 76 -37.59 1.76 -7.50
C ILE A 76 -37.30 0.31 -7.87
N ALA A 77 -36.20 -0.21 -7.33
CA ALA A 77 -36.16 -1.57 -6.83
C ALA A 77 -35.30 -1.63 -5.57
N GLU A 78 -35.93 -1.99 -4.46
CA GLU A 78 -35.33 -2.13 -3.13
C GLU A 78 -34.14 -3.09 -3.19
N GLY A 79 -32.92 -2.56 -3.20
CA GLY A 79 -31.74 -3.38 -3.01
C GLY A 79 -30.43 -2.75 -3.51
N PRO A 80 -29.30 -3.09 -2.87
CA PRO A 80 -27.98 -2.68 -3.31
C PRO A 80 -27.68 -3.24 -4.72
N VAL A 81 -26.89 -2.49 -5.50
CA VAL A 81 -26.42 -2.91 -6.83
C VAL A 81 -24.89 -2.94 -6.85
N LEU A 82 -24.33 -3.86 -7.64
CA LEU A 82 -22.89 -3.97 -7.80
C LEU A 82 -22.31 -2.66 -8.39
N PRO A 83 -21.25 -2.08 -7.80
CA PRO A 83 -20.69 -0.80 -8.22
C PRO A 83 -20.35 -0.77 -9.73
N GLY A 84 -20.83 0.26 -10.44
CA GLY A 84 -20.58 0.42 -11.88
C GLY A 84 -21.40 -0.50 -12.77
N THR A 85 -22.40 -1.22 -12.24
CA THR A 85 -23.28 -2.11 -13.02
C THR A 85 -24.75 -1.94 -12.64
N ARG A 86 -25.65 -2.55 -13.42
CA ARG A 86 -27.09 -2.62 -13.13
C ARG A 86 -27.50 -3.93 -12.44
N ILE A 87 -26.54 -4.72 -11.98
CA ILE A 87 -26.79 -6.05 -11.40
C ILE A 87 -27.11 -5.89 -9.93
N ARG A 88 -28.24 -6.45 -9.49
CA ARG A 88 -28.67 -6.41 -8.09
C ARG A 88 -27.81 -7.34 -7.25
N CYS A 89 -27.50 -6.93 -6.03
CA CYS A 89 -26.82 -7.75 -5.04
C CYS A 89 -27.46 -7.60 -3.66
N THR A 90 -27.05 -8.48 -2.74
CA THR A 90 -27.38 -8.35 -1.32
C THR A 90 -26.44 -7.36 -0.62
N GLU A 91 -26.87 -6.74 0.48
CA GLU A 91 -26.07 -5.76 1.23
C GLU A 91 -24.75 -6.38 1.75
N GLU A 92 -24.80 -7.65 2.13
CA GLU A 92 -23.63 -8.41 2.58
C GLU A 92 -22.56 -8.53 1.48
N VAL A 93 -22.95 -8.58 0.20
CA VAL A 93 -22.01 -8.60 -0.93
C VAL A 93 -21.31 -7.24 -1.08
N ILE A 94 -22.02 -6.12 -0.89
CA ILE A 94 -21.40 -4.80 -0.89
C ILE A 94 -20.42 -4.66 0.28
N HIS A 95 -20.80 -5.10 1.47
CA HIS A 95 -19.92 -5.04 2.64
C HIS A 95 -18.63 -5.84 2.44
N ARG A 96 -18.74 -7.03 1.83
CA ARG A 96 -17.57 -7.86 1.48
C ARG A 96 -16.69 -7.25 0.41
N LEU A 97 -17.28 -6.63 -0.62
CA LEU A 97 -16.52 -5.86 -1.61
C LEU A 97 -15.80 -4.67 -0.95
N GLY A 98 -16.44 -3.99 0.00
CA GLY A 98 -15.88 -2.88 0.76
C GLY A 98 -14.68 -3.28 1.62
N ARG A 99 -14.64 -4.53 2.11
CA ARG A 99 -13.51 -5.09 2.87
C ARG A 99 -12.27 -5.37 2.03
N ILE A 100 -12.37 -5.38 0.70
CA ILE A 100 -11.21 -5.55 -0.18
C ILE A 100 -10.37 -4.26 -0.13
N PRO A 101 -9.15 -4.28 0.44
CA PRO A 101 -8.40 -3.07 0.74
C PRO A 101 -7.81 -2.41 -0.51
N ILE A 102 -7.55 -3.19 -1.56
CA ILE A 102 -6.92 -2.73 -2.79
C ILE A 102 -8.03 -2.33 -3.79
N PRO A 103 -8.16 -1.05 -4.18
CA PRO A 103 -9.24 -0.58 -5.06
C PRO A 103 -9.28 -1.31 -6.42
N PHE A 104 -8.12 -1.62 -7.00
CA PHE A 104 -8.02 -2.35 -8.25
C PHE A 104 -8.60 -3.77 -8.15
N VAL A 105 -8.26 -4.51 -7.09
CA VAL A 105 -8.78 -5.87 -6.85
C VAL A 105 -10.30 -5.82 -6.65
N ARG A 106 -10.80 -4.80 -5.94
CA ARG A 106 -12.24 -4.59 -5.76
C ARG A 106 -12.97 -4.39 -7.08
N GLN A 107 -12.43 -3.55 -7.97
CA GLN A 107 -12.99 -3.35 -9.32
C GLN A 107 -12.94 -4.63 -10.16
N MET A 108 -11.80 -5.33 -10.13
CA MET A 108 -11.61 -6.58 -10.86
C MET A 108 -12.62 -7.66 -10.41
N VAL A 109 -12.79 -7.86 -9.10
CA VAL A 109 -13.78 -8.80 -8.56
C VAL A 109 -15.20 -8.38 -8.91
N THR A 110 -15.52 -7.08 -8.81
CA THR A 110 -16.85 -6.56 -9.18
C THR A 110 -17.16 -6.81 -10.65
N GLN A 111 -16.21 -6.58 -11.54
CA GLN A 111 -16.36 -6.82 -12.97
C GLN A 111 -16.50 -8.31 -13.29
N LYS A 112 -15.67 -9.16 -12.68
CA LYS A 112 -15.73 -10.62 -12.85
C LYS A 112 -17.08 -11.18 -12.42
N VAL A 113 -17.53 -10.83 -11.22
CA VAL A 113 -18.84 -11.25 -10.70
C VAL A 113 -19.97 -10.74 -11.58
N ALA A 114 -19.85 -9.52 -12.10
CA ALA A 114 -20.83 -8.96 -13.03
C ALA A 114 -20.87 -9.69 -14.39
N GLU A 115 -19.73 -10.06 -14.94
CA GLU A 115 -19.62 -10.83 -16.18
C GLU A 115 -20.20 -12.25 -15.99
N THR A 116 -19.86 -12.92 -14.89
CA THR A 116 -20.42 -14.25 -14.55
C THR A 116 -21.93 -14.18 -14.32
N ALA A 117 -22.43 -13.17 -13.62
CA ALA A 117 -23.86 -13.00 -13.40
C ALA A 117 -24.64 -12.72 -14.70
N ARG A 118 -24.04 -11.99 -15.65
CA ARG A 118 -24.63 -11.82 -17.00
C ARG A 118 -24.63 -13.12 -17.79
N ALA A 119 -23.52 -13.87 -17.76
CA ALA A 119 -23.40 -15.14 -18.45
C ALA A 119 -24.42 -16.18 -17.95
N GLU A 120 -24.64 -16.22 -16.63
CA GLU A 120 -25.60 -17.13 -15.98
C GLU A 120 -27.02 -16.53 -15.87
N SER A 121 -27.25 -15.31 -16.39
CA SER A 121 -28.53 -14.59 -16.33
C SER A 121 -29.13 -14.51 -14.91
N VAL A 122 -28.28 -14.28 -13.92
CA VAL A 122 -28.68 -14.21 -12.51
C VAL A 122 -29.23 -12.83 -12.18
N GLY A 123 -30.48 -12.79 -11.69
CA GLY A 123 -31.17 -11.55 -11.36
C GLY A 123 -30.77 -10.90 -10.03
N LEU A 124 -30.17 -11.66 -9.10
CA LEU A 124 -29.71 -11.18 -7.80
C LEU A 124 -28.45 -11.94 -7.36
N VAL A 125 -27.38 -11.21 -7.08
CA VAL A 125 -26.11 -11.75 -6.57
C VAL A 125 -26.17 -11.86 -5.05
N ASP A 126 -26.22 -13.10 -4.56
CA ASP A 126 -26.11 -13.44 -3.16
C ASP A 126 -24.66 -13.79 -2.77
N VAL A 127 -24.43 -13.99 -1.48
CA VAL A 127 -23.12 -14.35 -0.93
C VAL A 127 -22.52 -15.63 -1.53
N PRO A 128 -23.25 -16.76 -1.64
CA PRO A 128 -22.66 -17.98 -2.21
C PRO A 128 -22.33 -17.83 -3.69
N PHE A 129 -23.13 -17.09 -4.47
CA PHE A 129 -22.78 -16.75 -5.84
C PHE A 129 -21.51 -15.90 -5.89
N PHE A 130 -21.42 -14.88 -5.03
CA PHE A 130 -20.26 -14.01 -4.95
C PHE A 130 -18.98 -14.79 -4.63
N GLU A 131 -18.98 -15.69 -3.65
CA GLU A 131 -17.80 -16.50 -3.31
C GLU A 131 -17.35 -17.39 -4.47
N ARG A 132 -18.30 -18.01 -5.17
CA ARG A 132 -18.01 -18.85 -6.34
C ARG A 132 -17.46 -18.03 -7.51
N ALA A 133 -18.08 -16.89 -7.80
CA ALA A 133 -17.71 -16.04 -8.93
C ALA A 133 -16.46 -15.17 -8.67
N ALA A 134 -16.12 -14.91 -7.40
CA ALA A 134 -14.92 -14.17 -6.99
C ALA A 134 -13.67 -15.06 -6.82
N THR A 135 -13.79 -16.37 -7.07
CA THR A 135 -12.65 -17.29 -7.08
C THR A 135 -11.88 -17.13 -8.40
N PHE A 136 -10.55 -17.03 -8.31
CA PHE A 136 -9.63 -16.95 -9.45
C PHE A 136 -9.04 -18.31 -9.79
#